data_AF-A0A392RRT9-F1
#
_entry.id   AF-A0A392RRT9-F1
#
_cell.length_a   1.000
_cell.length_b   1.000
_cell.length_c   1.000
_cell.angle_alpha   90.00
_cell.angle_beta   90.00
_cell.angle_gamma   90.00
#
_symmetry.space_group_name_H-M   'P 1'
#
loop_
_entity.id
_entity.type
_entity.pdbx_description
1 polymer ?
#
loop_
_entity_poly.entity_id
_entity_poly.type
_entity_poly.pdbx_seq_one_letter_code
_entity_poly.pdbx_strand_id
1 'polypeptide(L)'
;MEGPTIHFFNSLIGEEENLTWERLKEALLERYGGHGEGDVYEQLKELKQEGSVEEYITEFEYLTAQIPRLPEKQFLGYFLHGLKTEIRGKVRSLAAM
;
A
#
# COMPACT_ATOMS: atom_id res chain seq x y z
N MET A 1 9.69 22.77 -2.19
CA MET A 1 9.84 21.63 -3.12
C MET A 1 10.99 21.97 -4.05
N GLU A 2 12.05 21.17 -4.11
CA GLU A 2 13.15 21.36 -5.06
C GLU A 2 13.28 20.11 -5.95
N GLY A 3 13.74 20.28 -7.20
CA GLY A 3 13.93 19.19 -8.15
C GLY A 3 12.73 18.85 -9.06
N PRO A 4 12.74 17.71 -9.78
CA PRO A 4 11.78 17.36 -10.82
C PRO A 4 10.29 17.38 -10.40
N THR A 5 10.03 17.24 -9.11
CA THR A 5 8.69 17.31 -8.51
C THR A 5 8.01 18.66 -8.68
N ILE A 6 8.77 19.77 -8.77
CA ILE A 6 8.17 21.09 -8.98
C ILE A 6 7.56 21.26 -10.37
N HIS A 7 8.14 20.61 -11.39
CA HIS A 7 7.61 20.62 -12.74
C HIS A 7 6.27 19.89 -12.83
N PHE A 8 6.15 18.74 -12.15
CA PHE A 8 4.88 18.02 -12.05
C PHE A 8 3.79 18.84 -11.37
N PHE A 9 4.10 19.41 -10.21
CA PHE A 9 3.14 20.20 -9.46
C PHE A 9 2.65 21.43 -10.25
N ASN A 10 3.56 22.11 -10.95
CA ASN A 10 3.18 23.24 -11.82
C ASN A 10 2.31 22.80 -13.02
N SER A 11 2.56 21.62 -13.61
CA SER A 11 1.71 21.06 -14.66
C SER A 11 0.31 20.76 -14.12
N LEU A 12 0.23 20.11 -12.96
CA LEU A 12 -1.03 19.73 -12.32
C LEU A 12 -1.90 20.96 -12.02
N ILE A 13 -1.31 22.04 -11.48
CA ILE A 13 -2.03 23.30 -11.23
C ILE A 13 -2.47 23.98 -12.54
N GLY A 14 -1.66 23.89 -13.60
CA GLY A 14 -1.98 24.50 -14.89
C GLY A 14 -3.11 23.77 -15.63
N GLU A 15 -3.26 22.46 -15.42
CA GLU A 15 -4.26 21.62 -16.09
C GLU A 15 -5.57 21.50 -15.28
N GLU A 16 -5.51 21.52 -13.95
CA GLU A 16 -6.68 21.34 -13.07
C GLU A 16 -7.16 22.68 -12.48
N GLU A 17 -8.06 23.36 -13.19
CA GLU A 17 -8.61 24.68 -12.83
C GLU A 17 -9.31 24.70 -11.45
N ASN A 18 -9.78 23.54 -10.96
CA ASN A 18 -10.41 23.35 -9.65
C ASN A 18 -9.72 22.28 -8.80
N LEU A 19 -8.38 22.28 -8.76
CA LEU A 19 -7.61 21.30 -7.99
C LEU A 19 -8.03 21.28 -6.51
N THR A 20 -8.60 20.17 -6.07
CA THR A 20 -8.95 19.95 -4.66
C THR A 20 -7.80 19.30 -3.89
N TRP A 21 -7.83 19.40 -2.56
CA TRP A 21 -6.86 18.70 -1.71
C TRP A 21 -6.87 17.18 -1.91
N GLU A 22 -8.05 16.59 -2.10
CA GLU A 22 -8.18 15.15 -2.38
C GLU A 22 -7.52 14.78 -3.72
N ARG A 23 -7.78 15.57 -4.77
CA ARG A 23 -7.18 15.34 -6.09
C ARG A 23 -5.65 15.51 -6.08
N LEU A 24 -5.14 16.47 -5.31
CA LEU A 24 -3.70 16.65 -5.13
C LEU A 24 -3.04 15.43 -4.45
N LYS A 25 -3.68 14.87 -3.40
CA LYS A 25 -3.19 13.65 -2.74
C LYS A 25 -3.18 12.48 -3.71
N GLU A 26 -4.25 12.26 -4.47
CA GLU A 26 -4.32 11.21 -5.49
C GLU A 26 -3.20 11.34 -6.52
N ALA A 27 -3.01 12.53 -7.10
CA ALA A 27 -2.00 12.75 -8.13
C ALA A 27 -0.56 12.55 -7.60
N LEU A 28 -0.31 12.90 -6.34
CA LEU A 28 0.98 12.63 -5.68
C LEU A 28 1.19 11.13 -5.45
N LEU A 29 0.15 10.40 -5.04
CA LEU A 29 0.20 8.95 -4.89
C LEU A 29 0.37 8.23 -6.25
N GLU A 30 -0.32 8.67 -7.31
CA GLU A 30 -0.13 8.13 -8.66
C GLU A 30 1.32 8.26 -9.15
N ARG A 31 1.96 9.41 -8.87
CA ARG A 31 3.31 9.69 -9.38
C ARG A 31 4.45 9.16 -8.50
N TYR A 32 4.26 9.16 -7.18
CA TYR A 32 5.31 8.88 -6.21
C TYR A 32 4.98 7.75 -5.23
N GLY A 33 3.75 7.23 -5.27
CA GLY A 33 3.23 6.23 -4.33
C GLY A 33 3.67 4.79 -4.57
N GLY A 34 4.64 4.55 -5.48
CA GLY A 34 5.49 3.35 -5.49
C GLY A 34 4.83 1.97 -5.59
N HIS A 35 5.23 1.23 -6.63
CA HIS A 35 5.08 -0.22 -6.88
C HIS A 35 3.66 -0.79 -7.01
N GLY A 36 3.27 -1.01 -8.27
CA GLY A 36 2.23 -1.96 -8.65
C GLY A 36 1.29 -1.40 -9.71
N GLU A 37 1.05 -2.17 -10.77
CA GLU A 37 -0.19 -2.00 -11.53
C GLU A 37 -1.35 -2.42 -10.63
N GLY A 38 -2.47 -1.72 -10.73
CA GLY A 38 -3.67 -2.03 -9.94
C GLY A 38 -3.78 -1.26 -8.63
N ASP A 39 -4.96 -1.33 -8.04
CA ASP A 39 -5.25 -0.64 -6.78
C ASP A 39 -4.57 -1.33 -5.57
N VAL A 40 -4.51 -0.62 -4.44
CA VAL A 40 -3.87 -1.13 -3.21
C VAL A 40 -4.44 -2.47 -2.72
N TYR A 41 -5.71 -2.78 -2.99
CA TYR A 41 -6.33 -4.05 -2.62
C TYR A 41 -5.88 -5.18 -3.54
N GLU A 42 -5.67 -4.91 -4.83
CA GLU A 42 -5.08 -5.84 -5.78
C GLU A 42 -3.64 -6.15 -5.37
N GLN A 43 -2.84 -5.13 -5.04
CA GLN A 43 -1.47 -5.30 -4.56
C GLN A 43 -1.41 -6.11 -3.25
N LEU A 44 -2.29 -5.84 -2.28
CA LEU A 44 -2.38 -6.62 -1.03
C LEU A 44 -2.76 -8.09 -1.26
N LYS A 45 -3.60 -8.36 -2.25
CA LYS A 45 -4.01 -9.72 -2.61
C LYS A 45 -2.84 -10.50 -3.21
N GLU A 46 -2.04 -9.83 -4.04
CA GLU A 46 -0.90 -10.43 -4.75
C GLU A 46 0.35 -10.53 -3.87
N LEU A 47 0.50 -9.69 -2.85
CA LEU A 47 1.67 -9.67 -1.97
C LEU A 47 1.98 -11.05 -1.38
N LYS A 48 3.21 -11.53 -1.60
CA LYS A 48 3.76 -12.77 -1.05
C LYS A 48 5.05 -12.49 -0.31
N GLN A 49 5.24 -13.20 0.80
CA GLN A 49 6.51 -13.25 1.49
C GLN A 49 7.52 -14.03 0.63
N GLU A 50 8.38 -13.31 -0.09
CA GLU A 50 9.49 -13.92 -0.85
C GLU A 50 10.76 -14.02 0.00
N GLY A 51 11.08 -12.94 0.73
CA GLY A 51 12.24 -12.82 1.59
C GLY A 51 11.96 -13.13 3.07
N SER A 52 12.55 -12.30 3.93
CA SER A 52 12.36 -12.31 5.37
C SER A 52 10.93 -11.88 5.76
N VAL A 53 10.54 -12.20 6.99
CA VAL A 53 9.24 -11.75 7.53
C VAL A 53 9.23 -10.23 7.72
N GLU A 54 10.38 -9.64 8.06
CA GLU A 54 10.51 -8.20 8.28
C GLU A 54 10.32 -7.40 6.99
N GLU A 55 10.91 -7.85 5.88
CA GLU A 55 10.68 -7.27 4.55
C GLU A 55 9.20 -7.37 4.17
N TYR A 56 8.58 -8.54 4.37
CA TYR A 56 7.16 -8.73 4.10
C TYR A 56 6.25 -7.83 4.95
N ILE A 57 6.55 -7.68 6.25
CA ILE A 57 5.80 -6.78 7.15
C ILE A 57 5.94 -5.34 6.67
N THR A 58 7.15 -4.91 6.32
CA THR A 58 7.42 -3.54 5.85
C THR A 58 6.58 -3.22 4.60
N GLU A 59 6.55 -4.14 3.64
CA GLU A 59 5.77 -3.96 2.41
C GLU A 59 4.25 -4.02 2.66
N PHE A 60 3.81 -4.91 3.55
CA PHE A 60 2.40 -4.98 3.96
C PHE A 60 1.93 -3.72 4.69
N GLU A 61 2.74 -3.17 5.60
CA GLU A 61 2.47 -1.92 6.31
C GLU A 61 2.44 -0.74 5.35
N TYR A 62 3.33 -0.71 4.36
CA TYR A 62 3.34 0.29 3.32
C TYR A 62 2.01 0.33 2.54
N LEU A 63 1.51 -0.82 2.11
CA LEU A 63 0.23 -0.92 1.40
C LEU A 63 -0.95 -0.56 2.30
N THR A 64 -0.99 -1.09 3.52
CA THR A 64 -2.11 -0.84 4.45
C THR A 64 -2.18 0.60 4.94
N ALA A 65 -1.05 1.33 5.02
CA ALA A 65 -1.02 2.75 5.37
C ALA A 65 -1.77 3.64 4.35
N GLN A 66 -1.94 3.17 3.12
CA GLN A 66 -2.69 3.87 2.07
C GLN A 66 -4.20 3.65 2.18
N ILE A 67 -4.65 2.72 3.03
CA ILE A 67 -6.06 2.38 3.23
C ILE A 67 -6.57 3.11 4.49
N PRO A 68 -7.55 4.04 4.38
CA PRO A 68 -8.01 4.84 5.52
C PRO A 68 -8.51 4.03 6.72
N ARG A 69 -9.09 2.85 6.47
CA ARG A 69 -9.51 1.89 7.50
C ARG A 69 -9.77 0.50 6.90
N LEU A 70 -8.84 -0.43 7.10
CA LEU A 70 -9.04 -1.83 6.73
C LEU A 70 -9.70 -2.60 7.90
N PRO A 71 -10.84 -3.29 7.69
CA PRO A 71 -11.43 -4.12 8.75
C PRO A 71 -10.46 -5.19 9.23
N GLU A 72 -10.39 -5.42 10.54
CA GLU A 72 -9.42 -6.32 11.16
C GLU A 72 -9.41 -7.74 10.54
N LYS A 73 -10.59 -8.28 10.23
CA LYS A 73 -10.71 -9.59 9.57
C LYS A 73 -10.09 -9.60 8.17
N GLN A 74 -10.18 -8.49 7.43
CA GLN A 74 -9.55 -8.36 6.12
C GLN A 74 -8.05 -8.17 6.27
N PHE A 75 -7.60 -7.31 7.20
CA PHE A 75 -6.18 -7.12 7.52
C PHE A 75 -5.51 -8.47 7.82
N LEU A 76 -6.08 -9.25 8.74
CA LEU A 76 -5.57 -10.58 9.09
C LEU A 76 -5.65 -11.55 7.90
N GLY A 77 -6.71 -11.46 7.11
CA GLY A 77 -6.90 -12.28 5.90
C GLY A 77 -5.78 -12.07 4.88
N TYR A 78 -5.49 -10.82 4.52
CA TYR A 78 -4.41 -10.47 3.60
C TYR A 78 -3.04 -10.84 4.17
N PHE A 79 -2.78 -10.49 5.44
CA PHE A 79 -1.50 -10.78 6.10
C PHE A 79 -1.20 -12.28 6.12
N LEU A 80 -2.17 -13.09 6.55
CA LEU A 80 -2.01 -14.54 6.58
C LEU A 80 -1.93 -15.15 5.17
N HIS A 81 -2.54 -14.53 4.16
CA HIS A 81 -2.52 -15.05 2.80
C HIS A 81 -1.17 -14.86 2.11
N GLY A 82 -0.44 -13.78 2.45
CA GLY A 82 0.88 -13.49 1.90
C GLY A 82 2.03 -14.27 2.56
N LEU A 83 1.89 -14.67 3.83
CA LEU A 83 2.93 -15.42 4.55
C LEU A 83 3.24 -16.79 3.93
N LYS A 84 4.52 -17.20 4.02
CA LYS A 84 4.95 -18.57 3.71
C LYS A 84 4.18 -19.58 4.56
N THR A 85 3.81 -20.72 3.95
CA THR A 85 2.96 -21.75 4.56
C THR A 85 3.45 -22.19 5.94
N GLU A 86 4.76 -22.37 6.10
CA GLU A 86 5.43 -22.77 7.35
C GLU A 86 5.29 -21.76 8.50
N ILE A 87 5.22 -20.46 8.18
CA ILE A 87 5.05 -19.38 9.16
C ILE A 87 3.56 -19.17 9.44
N ARG A 88 2.75 -19.15 8.38
CA ARG A 88 1.30 -18.98 8.45
C ARG A 88 0.63 -19.94 9.42
N GLY A 89 1.05 -21.21 9.43
CA GLY A 89 0.50 -22.21 10.36
C GLY A 89 0.74 -21.83 11.83
N LYS A 90 1.97 -21.40 12.15
CA LYS A 90 2.35 -20.98 13.52
C LYS A 90 1.61 -19.73 13.96
N VAL A 91 1.49 -18.74 13.07
CA VAL A 91 0.75 -17.50 13.37
C VAL A 91 -0.72 -17.80 13.63
N ARG A 92 -1.35 -18.67 12.83
CA ARG A 92 -2.75 -19.07 13.05
C ARG A 92 -2.94 -19.79 14.40
N SER A 93 -2.03 -20.66 14.80
CA SER A 93 -2.13 -21.32 16.11
C SER A 93 -1.96 -20.33 17.26
N LEU A 94 -1.11 -19.33 17.12
CA LEU A 94 -0.91 -18.30 18.15
C LEU A 94 -2.12 -17.37 18.26
N ALA A 95 -2.72 -16.96 17.14
CA ALA A 95 -3.89 -16.07 17.12
C ALA A 95 -5.20 -16.72 17.58
N ALA A 96 -5.24 -18.06 17.69
CA ALA A 96 -6.40 -18.82 18.14
C ALA A 96 -6.34 -19.19 19.64
N MET A 97 -5.22 -18.88 20.32
CA MET A 97 -5.08 -18.96 21.78
C MET A 97 -5.54 -17.66 22.43
#